data_AF-A0A6P8QUU8-F1
#
_entry.id   AF-A0A6P8QUU8-F1
#
_cell.length_a   1.000
_cell.length_b   1.000
_cell.length_c   1.000
_cell.angle_alpha   90.00
_cell.angle_beta   90.00
_cell.angle_gamma   90.00
#
_symmetry.space_group_name_H-M   'P 1'
#
loop_
_entity.id
_entity.type
_entity.pdbx_description
1 polymer ?
#
loop_
_entity_poly.entity_id
_entity_poly.type
_entity_poly.pdbx_seq_one_letter_code
_entity_poly.pdbx_strand_id
1 'polypeptide(L)'
;MPILLFLIDTSASMNQRTYLGTTYLDIAKGAVEIFMKLRARDPASRGDRYMLVTFDEPPYCIKAGWKENHATFMNELKNLQASGLTTLGQALRSSFDLLNLNRLVSGIDNYGQGRNPFFLEPSILITITDGNKLTITAGVKEELDSMK
;
A
#
# COMPACT_ATOMS: atom_id res chain seq x y z
N MET A 1 -0.51 13.57 -12.15
CA MET A 1 -1.53 12.83 -11.38
C MET A 1 -0.80 12.00 -10.33
N PRO A 2 -0.93 12.28 -9.04
CA PRO A 2 -0.23 11.50 -8.03
C PRO A 2 -0.89 10.14 -7.81
N ILE A 3 -0.06 9.15 -7.52
CA ILE A 3 -0.47 7.81 -7.14
C ILE A 3 -0.33 7.72 -5.62
N LEU A 4 -1.40 7.34 -4.94
CA LEU A 4 -1.42 7.08 -3.51
C LEU A 4 -1.63 5.58 -3.30
N LEU A 5 -0.56 4.90 -2.90
CA LEU A 5 -0.59 3.48 -2.60
C LEU A 5 -0.72 3.30 -1.09
N PHE A 6 -1.81 2.70 -0.66
CA PHE A 6 -1.99 2.25 0.71
C PHE A 6 -1.51 0.81 0.82
N LEU A 7 -0.44 0.62 1.59
CA LEU A 7 0.04 -0.69 2.00
C LEU A 7 -0.47 -0.94 3.42
N ILE A 8 -1.48 -1.81 3.55
CA ILE A 8 -2.11 -2.11 4.83
C ILE A 8 -1.61 -3.47 5.30
N ASP A 9 -1.00 -3.47 6.48
CA ASP A 9 -0.69 -4.68 7.20
C ASP A 9 -1.99 -5.43 7.52
N THR A 10 -2.10 -6.63 6.98
CA THR A 10 -3.21 -7.55 7.22
C THR A 10 -2.78 -8.74 8.05
N SER A 11 -1.62 -8.70 8.72
CA SER A 11 -1.13 -9.81 9.55
C SER A 11 -2.00 -10.05 10.77
N ALA A 12 -1.88 -11.25 11.37
CA ALA A 12 -2.71 -11.66 12.50
C ALA A 12 -2.57 -10.73 13.73
N SER A 13 -1.42 -10.05 13.89
CA SER A 13 -1.18 -9.13 15.00
C SER A 13 -2.03 -7.86 14.93
N MET A 14 -2.57 -7.52 13.76
CA MET A 14 -3.53 -6.42 13.56
C MET A 14 -4.91 -6.68 14.19
N ASN A 15 -5.17 -7.89 14.70
CA ASN A 15 -6.38 -8.22 15.48
C ASN A 15 -6.35 -7.69 16.92
N GLN A 16 -5.22 -7.14 17.37
CA GLN A 16 -5.13 -6.50 18.69
C GLN A 16 -6.17 -5.38 18.81
N ARG A 17 -6.81 -5.31 19.98
CA ARG A 17 -7.87 -4.35 20.25
C ARG A 17 -7.33 -3.14 20.99
N THR A 18 -7.86 -1.99 20.61
CA THR A 18 -7.63 -0.75 21.36
C THR A 18 -8.55 -0.64 22.56
N TYR A 19 -8.32 0.38 23.40
CA TYR A 19 -9.21 0.72 24.50
C TYR A 19 -10.66 1.02 24.06
N LEU A 20 -10.87 1.34 22.77
CA LEU A 20 -12.18 1.57 22.16
C LEU A 20 -12.89 0.27 21.73
N GLY A 21 -12.25 -0.89 21.88
CA GLY A 21 -12.80 -2.20 21.52
C GLY A 21 -12.67 -2.58 20.03
N THR A 22 -12.21 -1.66 19.18
CA THR A 22 -11.91 -1.88 17.76
C THR A 22 -10.52 -2.46 17.54
N THR A 23 -10.32 -3.22 16.46
CA THR A 23 -9.00 -3.77 16.11
C THR A 23 -8.10 -2.70 15.48
N TYR A 24 -6.79 -2.92 15.45
CA TYR A 24 -5.87 -2.05 14.70
C TYR A 24 -6.21 -2.01 13.21
N LEU A 25 -6.66 -3.12 12.62
CA LEU A 25 -7.11 -3.14 11.23
C LEU A 25 -8.34 -2.25 11.01
N ASP A 26 -9.31 -2.25 11.94
CA ASP A 26 -10.48 -1.37 11.84
C ASP A 26 -10.09 0.11 11.90
N ILE A 27 -9.13 0.44 12.77
CA ILE A 27 -8.57 1.80 12.87
C ILE A 27 -7.84 2.18 11.58
N ALA A 28 -7.03 1.27 11.02
CA ALA A 28 -6.34 1.48 9.75
C ALA A 28 -7.31 1.76 8.60
N LYS A 29 -8.36 0.95 8.45
CA LYS A 29 -9.43 1.17 7.47
C LYS A 29 -10.09 2.53 7.65
N GLY A 30 -10.47 2.86 8.89
CA GLY A 30 -11.07 4.16 9.22
C GLY A 30 -10.14 5.34 8.89
N ALA A 31 -8.85 5.22 9.17
CA ALA A 31 -7.86 6.25 8.86
C ALA A 31 -7.75 6.48 7.34
N VAL A 32 -7.74 5.41 6.53
CA VAL A 32 -7.75 5.50 5.07
C VAL A 32 -9.02 6.20 4.56
N GLU A 33 -10.19 5.82 5.08
CA GLU A 33 -11.45 6.48 4.72
C GLU A 33 -11.44 7.98 5.03
N ILE A 34 -10.97 8.36 6.22
CA ILE A 34 -10.88 9.75 6.65
C ILE A 34 -9.89 10.50 5.76
N PHE A 35 -8.73 9.91 5.48
CA PHE A 35 -7.73 10.49 4.57
C PHE A 35 -8.35 10.80 3.21
N MET A 36 -9.05 9.83 2.60
CA MET A 36 -9.67 10.03 1.28
C MET A 36 -10.75 11.10 1.31
N LYS A 37 -11.58 11.14 2.37
CA LYS A 37 -12.61 12.18 2.56
C LYS A 37 -11.99 13.57 2.70
N LEU A 38 -10.87 13.70 3.40
CA LEU A 38 -10.15 14.97 3.54
C LEU A 38 -9.49 15.36 2.22
N ARG A 39 -8.83 14.42 1.54
CA ARG A 39 -8.16 14.65 0.25
C ARG A 39 -9.15 15.09 -0.83
N ALA A 40 -10.36 14.54 -0.86
CA ALA A 40 -11.42 14.90 -1.79
C ALA A 40 -11.91 16.36 -1.68
N ARG A 41 -11.58 17.07 -0.59
CA ARG A 41 -11.90 18.50 -0.43
C ARG A 41 -10.98 19.39 -1.29
N ASP A 42 -9.81 18.90 -1.68
CA ASP A 42 -8.87 19.61 -2.54
C ASP A 42 -9.25 19.39 -4.02
N PRO A 43 -9.54 20.45 -4.80
CA PRO A 43 -9.82 20.32 -6.23
C PRO A 43 -8.72 19.61 -7.04
N ALA A 44 -7.47 19.64 -6.57
CA ALA A 44 -6.35 18.95 -7.20
C ALA A 44 -6.45 17.42 -7.12
N SER A 45 -7.31 16.88 -6.24
CA SER A 45 -7.43 15.42 -6.03
C SER A 45 -8.21 14.69 -7.12
N ARG A 46 -8.83 15.40 -8.07
CA ARG A 46 -9.67 14.79 -9.13
C ARG A 46 -8.90 13.81 -10.03
N GLY A 47 -7.59 13.98 -10.12
CA GLY A 47 -6.70 13.11 -10.88
C GLY A 47 -5.92 12.10 -10.03
N ASP A 48 -6.20 11.97 -8.74
CA ASP A 48 -5.47 11.06 -7.87
C ASP A 48 -5.85 9.61 -8.19
N ARG A 49 -4.85 8.72 -8.19
CA ARG A 49 -5.07 7.27 -8.31
C ARG A 49 -4.77 6.60 -6.97
N TYR A 50 -5.74 5.84 -6.47
CA TYR A 50 -5.61 5.09 -5.22
C TYR A 50 -5.34 3.62 -5.52
N MET A 51 -4.35 3.05 -4.84
CA MET A 51 -4.00 1.64 -4.93
C MET A 51 -3.99 1.02 -3.54
N LEU A 52 -4.36 -0.25 -3.44
CA LEU A 52 -4.40 -1.00 -2.19
C LEU A 52 -3.57 -2.27 -2.32
N VAL A 53 -2.59 -2.42 -1.43
CA VAL A 53 -1.73 -3.59 -1.30
C VAL A 53 -1.79 -4.11 0.14
N THR A 54 -1.74 -5.43 0.31
CA THR A 54 -1.76 -6.14 1.59
C THR A 54 -0.50 -7.00 1.78
N PHE A 55 -0.40 -7.67 2.93
CA PHE A 55 0.70 -8.59 3.24
C PHE A 55 0.47 -10.03 2.74
N ASP A 56 -0.56 -10.23 1.90
CA ASP A 56 -0.78 -11.52 1.25
C ASP A 56 0.36 -11.88 0.30
N GLU A 57 0.42 -13.13 -0.14
CA GLU A 57 1.41 -13.55 -1.11
C GLU A 57 1.07 -13.04 -2.53
N PRO A 58 2.06 -12.66 -3.35
CA PRO A 58 1.86 -12.37 -4.77
C PRO A 58 1.23 -13.56 -5.50
N PRO A 59 0.25 -13.36 -6.40
CA PRO A 59 -0.25 -12.06 -6.88
C PRO A 59 -1.39 -11.45 -6.04
N TYR A 60 -1.85 -12.13 -4.98
CA TYR A 60 -3.04 -11.74 -4.21
C TYR A 60 -2.86 -10.52 -3.31
N CYS A 61 -1.61 -10.09 -3.08
CA CYS A 61 -1.30 -8.87 -2.34
C CYS A 61 -1.90 -7.60 -2.96
N ILE A 62 -2.11 -7.55 -4.27
CA ILE A 62 -2.67 -6.37 -4.95
C ILE A 62 -4.18 -6.49 -4.96
N LYS A 63 -4.86 -5.69 -4.13
CA LYS A 63 -6.33 -5.66 -4.09
C LYS A 63 -6.92 -4.65 -5.06
N ALA A 64 -6.27 -3.50 -5.21
CA ALA A 64 -6.63 -2.48 -6.19
C ALA A 64 -5.38 -1.88 -6.83
N GLY A 65 -5.23 -2.05 -8.14
CA GLY A 65 -4.07 -1.61 -8.91
C GLY A 65 -4.42 -0.65 -10.05
N TRP A 66 -3.69 -0.72 -11.15
CA TRP A 66 -3.79 0.22 -12.27
C TRP A 66 -5.13 0.26 -13.00
N LYS A 67 -5.87 -0.85 -13.01
CA LYS A 67 -7.13 -1.00 -13.75
C LYS A 67 -8.37 -0.69 -12.90
N GLU A 68 -8.20 -0.59 -11.58
CA GLU A 68 -9.32 -0.53 -10.66
C GLU A 68 -9.79 0.89 -10.41
N ASN A 69 -11.10 1.02 -10.16
CA ASN A 69 -11.73 2.29 -9.85
C ASN A 69 -11.88 2.50 -8.32
N HIS A 70 -12.33 3.69 -7.95
CA HIS A 70 -12.54 4.05 -6.55
C HIS A 70 -13.53 3.13 -5.81
N ALA A 71 -14.56 2.62 -6.50
CA ALA A 71 -15.54 1.73 -5.88
C ALA A 71 -14.94 0.35 -5.56
N THR A 72 -14.13 -0.22 -6.47
CA THR A 72 -13.40 -1.47 -6.20
C THR A 72 -12.45 -1.28 -5.01
N PHE A 73 -11.68 -0.19 -4.99
CA PHE A 73 -10.78 0.12 -3.87
C PHE A 73 -11.52 0.13 -2.53
N MET A 74 -12.66 0.83 -2.45
CA MET A 74 -13.44 0.94 -1.23
C MET A 74 -14.04 -0.40 -0.79
N ASN A 75 -14.48 -1.23 -1.75
CA ASN A 75 -14.98 -2.56 -1.46
C ASN A 75 -13.88 -3.47 -0.89
N GLU A 76 -12.71 -3.49 -1.52
CA GLU A 76 -11.57 -4.27 -1.05
C GLU A 76 -11.09 -3.81 0.33
N LEU A 77 -10.99 -2.49 0.55
CA LEU A 77 -10.63 -1.92 1.85
C LEU A 77 -11.57 -2.39 2.96
N LYS A 78 -12.88 -2.37 2.70
CA LYS A 78 -13.90 -2.81 3.66
C LYS A 78 -13.75 -4.29 4.02
N ASN A 79 -13.45 -5.12 3.02
CA ASN A 79 -13.41 -6.58 3.15
C ASN A 79 -12.08 -7.14 3.68
N LEU A 80 -11.03 -6.32 3.87
CA LEU A 80 -9.75 -6.81 4.42
C LEU A 80 -9.95 -7.55 5.75
N GLN A 81 -9.20 -8.64 5.93
CA GLN A 81 -9.19 -9.43 7.15
C GLN A 81 -7.76 -9.49 7.68
N ALA A 82 -7.62 -9.50 9.00
CA ALA A 82 -6.31 -9.63 9.64
C ALA A 82 -5.98 -11.12 9.84
N SER A 83 -5.13 -11.66 8.97
CA SER A 83 -4.64 -13.05 8.98
C SER A 83 -3.21 -13.15 8.42
N GLY A 84 -2.50 -14.22 8.77
CA GLY A 84 -1.17 -14.48 8.24
C GLY A 84 -0.04 -13.76 8.98
N LEU A 85 1.12 -13.69 8.33
CA LEU A 85 2.40 -13.26 8.89
C LEU A 85 2.75 -11.82 8.47
N THR A 86 3.72 -11.23 9.18
CA THR A 86 4.19 -9.86 8.93
C THR A 86 5.26 -9.86 7.82
N THR A 87 4.85 -9.99 6.56
CA THR A 87 5.74 -10.06 5.38
C THR A 87 6.07 -8.70 4.76
N LEU A 88 6.40 -7.71 5.61
CA LEU A 88 6.57 -6.30 5.20
C LEU A 88 7.55 -6.12 4.03
N GLY A 89 8.70 -6.80 4.04
CA GLY A 89 9.71 -6.68 2.97
C GLY A 89 9.18 -7.12 1.60
N GLN A 90 8.46 -8.24 1.55
CA GLN A 90 7.86 -8.78 0.32
C GLN A 90 6.71 -7.87 -0.18
N ALA A 91 5.90 -7.34 0.74
CA ALA A 91 4.79 -6.46 0.40
C ALA A 91 5.29 -5.10 -0.13
N LEU A 92 6.36 -4.56 0.45
CA LEU A 92 7.05 -3.37 -0.05
C LEU A 92 7.66 -3.61 -1.44
N ARG A 93 8.35 -4.73 -1.63
CA ARG A 93 8.90 -5.12 -2.94
C ARG A 93 7.80 -5.16 -4.00
N SER A 94 6.68 -5.82 -3.70
CA SER A 94 5.53 -5.93 -4.61
C SER A 94 4.89 -4.57 -4.90
N SER A 95 4.83 -3.68 -3.90
CA SER A 95 4.35 -2.30 -4.05
C SER A 95 5.25 -1.49 -4.98
N PHE A 96 6.58 -1.58 -4.83
CA PHE A 96 7.53 -0.91 -5.72
C PHE A 96 7.49 -1.47 -7.12
N ASP A 97 7.42 -2.80 -7.28
CA ASP A 97 7.26 -3.44 -8.58
C ASP A 97 6.00 -2.92 -9.28
N LEU A 98 4.87 -2.87 -8.57
CA LEU A 98 3.59 -2.35 -9.09
C LEU A 98 3.70 -0.88 -9.56
N LEU A 99 4.34 -0.01 -8.77
CA LEU A 99 4.53 1.40 -9.13
C LEU A 99 5.46 1.55 -10.35
N ASN A 100 6.50 0.73 -10.45
CA ASN A 100 7.51 0.84 -11.50
C ASN A 100 7.06 0.27 -12.85
N LEU A 101 6.01 -0.58 -12.90
CA LEU A 101 5.51 -1.17 -14.15
C LEU A 101 5.25 -0.15 -15.25
N ASN A 102 4.66 1.00 -14.90
CA ASN A 102 4.30 2.01 -15.91
C ASN A 102 5.42 3.01 -16.21
N ARG A 103 6.44 3.13 -15.35
CA ARG A 103 7.56 4.07 -15.57
C ARG A 103 8.41 3.70 -16.77
N LEU A 104 8.60 2.40 -17.01
CA LEU A 104 9.32 1.88 -18.17
C LEU A 104 8.51 2.06 -19.46
N VAL A 105 7.20 1.78 -19.44
CA VAL A 105 6.34 1.88 -20.62
C VAL A 105 6.09 3.34 -21.02
N SER A 106 5.95 4.24 -20.05
CA SER A 106 5.73 5.67 -20.28
C SER A 106 6.99 6.44 -20.69
N GLY A 107 8.16 5.79 -20.68
CA GLY A 107 9.43 6.41 -21.05
C GLY A 107 9.91 7.48 -20.06
N ILE A 108 9.45 7.42 -18.81
CA ILE A 108 9.90 8.35 -17.75
C ILE A 108 11.36 8.09 -17.42
N ASP A 109 11.74 6.82 -17.29
CA ASP A 109 13.10 6.39 -17.00
C ASP A 109 13.77 5.84 -18.27
N ASN A 110 14.06 6.73 -19.22
CA ASN A 110 14.80 6.39 -20.44
C ASN A 110 16.30 6.24 -20.15
N TYR A 111 16.80 5.01 -20.21
CA TYR A 111 18.24 4.76 -20.11
C TYR A 111 18.97 5.23 -21.39
N GLY A 112 20.11 5.90 -21.22
CA GLY A 112 20.98 6.30 -22.33
C GLY A 112 20.65 7.63 -23.02
N GLN A 113 19.61 8.35 -22.58
CA GLN A 113 19.23 9.66 -23.14
C GLN A 113 19.23 10.80 -22.09
N GLY A 114 19.91 10.58 -20.96
CA GLY A 114 19.89 11.49 -19.80
C GLY A 114 18.61 11.37 -18.96
N ARG A 115 18.52 12.16 -17.88
CA ARG A 115 17.32 12.23 -17.03
C ARG A 115 16.60 13.56 -17.23
N ASN A 116 15.30 13.49 -17.49
CA ASN A 116 14.45 14.67 -17.58
C ASN A 116 13.72 14.92 -16.25
N PRO A 117 14.04 15.99 -15.49
CA PRO A 117 13.41 16.27 -14.19
C PRO A 117 11.93 16.65 -14.31
N PHE A 118 11.44 16.97 -15.51
CA PHE A 118 10.04 17.33 -15.75
C PHE A 118 9.12 16.11 -15.96
N PHE A 119 9.68 14.93 -16.21
CA PHE A 119 8.92 13.68 -16.33
C PHE A 119 8.72 13.06 -14.94
N LEU A 120 7.63 13.49 -14.30
CA LEU A 120 7.31 13.11 -12.93
C LEU A 120 6.08 12.20 -12.91
N GLU A 121 6.25 11.04 -12.30
CA GLU A 121 5.15 10.23 -11.78
C GLU A 121 5.24 10.25 -10.25
N PRO A 122 4.57 11.23 -9.60
CA PRO A 122 4.62 11.34 -8.15
C PRO A 122 3.85 10.18 -7.53
N SER A 123 4.50 9.41 -6.67
CA SER A 123 3.90 8.30 -5.92
C SER A 123 4.16 8.45 -4.43
N ILE A 124 3.14 8.27 -3.61
CA ILE A 124 3.23 8.24 -2.15
C ILE A 124 2.82 6.84 -1.70
N LEU A 125 3.71 6.19 -0.95
CA LEU A 125 3.46 4.90 -0.32
C LEU A 125 3.16 5.13 1.17
N ILE A 126 1.94 4.82 1.59
CA ILE A 126 1.51 4.93 2.98
C ILE A 126 1.42 3.51 3.54
N THR A 127 2.41 3.14 4.34
CA THR A 127 2.44 1.84 5.02
C THR A 127 1.82 1.98 6.40
N ILE A 128 0.77 1.19 6.68
CA ILE A 128 0.11 1.14 7.98
C ILE A 128 0.35 -0.25 8.57
N THR A 129 1.06 -0.31 9.69
CA THR A 129 1.40 -1.55 10.42
C THR A 129 1.25 -1.33 11.92
N ASP A 130 1.21 -2.41 12.69
CA ASP A 130 1.03 -2.38 14.15
C ASP A 130 2.28 -1.96 14.94
N GLY A 131 3.44 -1.88 14.27
CA GLY A 131 4.71 -1.53 14.91
C GLY A 131 5.26 -2.62 15.85
N ASN A 132 4.71 -3.83 15.81
CA ASN A 132 5.24 -4.97 16.56
C ASN A 132 6.42 -5.63 15.82
N LYS A 133 6.95 -6.71 16.40
CA LYS A 133 8.05 -7.48 15.80
C LYS A 133 7.62 -8.11 14.48
N LEU A 134 8.54 -8.15 13.50
CA LEU A 134 8.29 -8.75 12.20
C LEU A 134 8.28 -10.28 12.32
N THR A 135 7.12 -10.89 12.12
CA THR A 135 6.98 -12.34 12.12
C THR A 135 7.07 -12.90 10.70
N ILE A 136 8.03 -13.78 10.46
CA ILE A 136 8.18 -14.53 9.21
C ILE A 136 8.14 -16.03 9.51
N THR A 137 8.04 -16.87 8.47
CA THR A 137 7.96 -18.33 8.63
C THR A 137 9.18 -18.91 9.37
N ALA A 138 10.35 -18.28 9.25
CA ALA A 138 11.58 -18.69 9.93
C ALA A 138 11.71 -18.18 11.37
N GLY A 139 10.75 -17.41 11.88
CA GLY A 139 10.74 -16.86 13.22
C GLY A 139 10.55 -15.34 13.26
N VAL A 140 10.97 -14.74 14.36
CA VAL A 140 10.85 -13.29 14.58
C VAL A 140 12.13 -12.61 14.11
N LYS A 141 12.00 -11.62 13.21
CA LYS A 141 13.11 -10.76 12.80
C LYS A 141 13.00 -9.39 13.44
N GLU A 142 14.15 -8.86 13.81
CA GLU A 142 14.30 -7.49 14.33
C GLU A 142 14.60 -6.50 13.20
N GLU A 143 15.19 -6.98 12.10
CA GLU A 143 15.51 -6.17 10.93
C GLU A 143 14.59 -6.50 9.75
N LEU A 144 14.31 -5.48 8.94
CA LEU A 144 13.61 -5.65 7.67
C LEU A 144 14.56 -6.32 6.67
N ASP A 145 14.11 -7.42 6.06
CA ASP A 145 14.89 -8.07 5.01
C ASP A 145 15.17 -7.11 3.85
N SER A 146 16.43 -7.08 3.41
CA SER A 146 16.83 -6.33 2.23
C SER A 146 15.99 -6.78 1.03
N MET A 147 15.44 -5.84 0.27
CA MET A 147 14.59 -6.07 -0.92
C MET A 147 15.34 -6.65 -2.13
N LYS A 148 16.26 -7.60 -1.91
CA LYS A 148 17.01 -8.29 -2.96
C LYS A 148 16.12 -9.23 -3.76
#